data_AF-A0A832IJX7-F1
#
_entry.id   AF-A0A832IJX7-F1
#
_cell.length_a   1.000
_cell.length_b   1.000
_cell.length_c   1.000
_cell.angle_alpha   90.00
_cell.angle_beta   90.00
_cell.angle_gamma   90.00
#
_symmetry.space_group_name_H-M   'P 1'
#
loop_
_entity.id
_entity.type
_entity.pdbx_description
1 polymer ?
#
loop_
_entity_poly.entity_id
_entity_poly.type
_entity_poly.pdbx_seq_one_letter_code
_entity_poly.pdbx_strand_id
1 'polypeptide(L)'
;IAKFPQGLFGILQEANGAYSIPILTIIVVGYLTKYVPAKAAKIGLASGVILYLISQFILKPFVFGADNYPHFLHVMAALFVFNIIIMLIIGRLSPRETPYEQKYTKEVDITPWKYVKPVGIIITIIVIGVYLYFS
;
A
#
# COMPACT_ATOMS: atom_id res chain seq x y z
N ILE A 1 -23.87 17.81 -5.53
CA ILE A 1 -22.51 18.22 -5.10
C ILE A 1 -22.47 18.58 -3.60
N ALA A 2 -23.58 19.04 -2.99
CA ALA A 2 -23.68 19.40 -1.56
C ALA A 2 -23.87 18.25 -0.54
N LYS A 3 -23.72 16.96 -0.92
CA LYS A 3 -23.92 15.81 0.00
C LYS A 3 -22.62 15.11 0.44
N PHE A 4 -21.45 15.54 -0.05
CA PHE A 4 -20.16 14.91 0.26
C PHE A 4 -19.09 15.98 0.51
N PRO A 5 -18.78 16.31 1.78
CA PRO A 5 -17.79 17.34 2.13
C PRO A 5 -16.38 17.08 1.56
N GLN A 6 -16.04 15.82 1.25
CA GLN A 6 -14.75 15.40 0.68
C GLN A 6 -14.81 15.07 -0.83
N GLY A 7 -15.96 15.26 -1.48
CA GLY A 7 -16.17 14.93 -2.90
C GLY A 7 -16.22 13.43 -3.22
N LEU A 8 -16.73 13.09 -4.41
CA LEU A 8 -16.83 11.69 -4.90
C LEU A 8 -15.46 10.99 -4.91
N PHE A 9 -14.39 11.74 -5.17
CA PHE A 9 -13.02 11.24 -5.19
C PHE A 9 -12.56 10.69 -3.84
N GLY A 10 -12.94 11.32 -2.72
CA GLY A 10 -12.60 10.83 -1.38
C GLY A 10 -13.18 9.45 -1.10
N ILE A 11 -14.47 9.26 -1.41
CA ILE A 11 -15.15 7.96 -1.25
C ILE A 11 -14.52 6.90 -2.15
N LEU A 12 -14.20 7.24 -3.40
CA LEU A 12 -13.55 6.32 -4.33
C LEU A 12 -12.16 5.90 -3.82
N GLN A 13 -11.38 6.84 -3.30
CA GLN A 13 -10.07 6.51 -2.70
C GLN A 13 -10.21 5.66 -1.44
N GLU A 14 -11.17 5.98 -0.57
CA GLU A 14 -11.45 5.20 0.65
C GLU A 14 -11.85 3.77 0.30
N ALA A 15 -12.68 3.58 -0.72
CA ALA A 15 -13.02 2.23 -1.21
C ALA A 15 -11.80 1.53 -1.83
N ASN A 16 -10.99 2.26 -2.60
CA ASN A 16 -9.83 1.70 -3.28
C ASN A 16 -8.73 1.23 -2.33
N GLY A 17 -8.58 1.88 -1.17
CA GLY A 17 -7.59 1.46 -0.18
C GLY A 17 -7.85 0.08 0.40
N ALA A 18 -9.11 -0.39 0.46
CA ALA A 18 -9.46 -1.69 1.02
C ALA A 18 -8.69 -2.85 0.34
N TYR A 19 -8.51 -2.78 -0.97
CA TYR A 19 -7.76 -3.78 -1.73
C TYR A 19 -6.35 -3.31 -2.12
N SER A 20 -6.13 -2.00 -2.31
CA SER A 20 -4.82 -1.50 -2.75
C SER A 20 -3.75 -1.68 -1.67
N ILE A 21 -4.10 -1.50 -0.39
CA ILE A 21 -3.13 -1.58 0.72
C ILE A 21 -2.60 -3.00 0.89
N PRO A 22 -3.43 -4.06 0.99
CA PRO A 22 -2.90 -5.40 1.18
C PRO A 22 -2.11 -5.88 -0.05
N ILE A 23 -2.50 -5.47 -1.26
CA ILE A 23 -1.74 -5.73 -2.49
C ILE A 23 -0.37 -5.05 -2.44
N LEU A 24 -0.32 -3.76 -2.08
CA LEU A 24 0.93 -3.03 -1.91
C LEU A 24 1.83 -3.70 -0.88
N THR A 25 1.28 -4.13 0.26
CA THR A 25 2.03 -4.89 1.28
C THR A 25 2.65 -6.15 0.69
N ILE A 26 1.89 -6.95 -0.06
CA ILE A 26 2.38 -8.19 -0.66
C ILE A 26 3.52 -7.91 -1.63
N ILE A 27 3.41 -6.88 -2.46
CA ILE A 27 4.46 -6.49 -3.41
C ILE A 27 5.72 -6.04 -2.66
N VAL A 28 5.57 -5.15 -1.67
CA VAL A 28 6.69 -4.63 -0.88
C VAL A 28 7.41 -5.76 -0.14
N VAL A 29 6.67 -6.61 0.55
CA VAL A 29 7.24 -7.75 1.27
C VAL A 29 7.85 -8.76 0.30
N GLY A 30 7.21 -9.04 -0.83
CA GLY A 30 7.71 -9.98 -1.84
C GLY A 30 9.00 -9.53 -2.53
N TYR A 31 9.18 -8.22 -2.72
CA TYR A 31 10.43 -7.67 -3.26
C TYR A 31 11.54 -7.60 -2.20
N LEU A 32 11.20 -7.21 -0.97
CA LEU A 32 12.19 -7.04 0.10
C LEU A 32 12.58 -8.36 0.78
N THR A 33 11.76 -9.41 0.67
CA THR A 33 12.01 -10.70 1.34
C THR A 33 11.91 -11.87 0.36
N LYS A 34 12.89 -12.78 0.40
CA LYS A 34 12.94 -13.96 -0.49
C LYS A 34 12.28 -15.22 0.10
N TYR A 35 11.93 -15.19 1.38
CA TYR A 35 11.53 -16.37 2.16
C TYR A 35 10.07 -16.34 2.64
N VAL A 36 9.33 -15.25 2.40
CA VAL A 36 7.91 -15.19 2.77
C VAL A 36 7.10 -16.12 1.85
N PRO A 37 6.35 -17.10 2.41
CA PRO A 37 5.64 -18.09 1.61
C PRO A 37 4.37 -17.50 0.97
N ALA A 38 3.88 -18.13 -0.10
CA ALA A 38 2.62 -17.74 -0.74
C ALA A 38 1.40 -17.80 0.21
N LYS A 39 1.46 -18.65 1.26
CA LYS A 39 0.44 -18.70 2.32
C LYS A 39 0.35 -17.38 3.10
N ALA A 40 1.49 -16.75 3.39
CA ALA A 40 1.53 -15.47 4.10
C ALA A 40 0.88 -14.37 3.27
N ALA A 41 1.06 -14.35 1.95
CA ALA A 41 0.41 -13.37 1.07
C ALA A 41 -1.12 -13.52 1.06
N LYS A 42 -1.64 -14.75 1.02
CA LYS A 42 -3.09 -14.99 1.08
C LYS A 42 -3.69 -14.55 2.42
N ILE A 43 -3.02 -14.89 3.52
CA ILE A 43 -3.44 -14.48 4.87
C ILE A 43 -3.32 -12.97 5.03
N GLY A 44 -2.24 -12.36 4.55
CA GLY A 44 -2.04 -10.91 4.53
C GLY A 44 -3.18 -10.20 3.78
N LEU A 45 -3.50 -10.63 2.56
CA LEU A 45 -4.62 -10.09 1.79
C LEU A 45 -5.94 -10.16 2.56
N ALA A 46 -6.29 -11.34 3.08
CA ALA A 46 -7.52 -11.54 3.84
C ALA A 46 -7.53 -10.66 5.10
N SER A 47 -6.43 -10.65 5.86
CA SER A 47 -6.31 -9.85 7.08
C SER A 47 -6.44 -8.36 6.80
N GLY A 48 -5.80 -7.84 5.74
CA GLY A 48 -5.83 -6.43 5.43
C GLY A 48 -7.21 -5.95 4.99
N VAL A 49 -7.93 -6.74 4.18
CA VAL A 49 -9.32 -6.43 3.83
C VAL A 49 -10.22 -6.47 5.06
N ILE A 50 -10.14 -7.54 5.87
CA ILE A 50 -10.99 -7.71 7.07
C ILE A 50 -10.73 -6.58 8.07
N LEU A 51 -9.47 -6.28 8.37
CA LEU A 51 -9.10 -5.21 9.30
C LEU A 51 -9.54 -3.84 8.78
N TYR A 52 -9.45 -3.60 7.47
CA TYR A 52 -9.96 -2.37 6.87
C TYR A 52 -11.47 -2.24 7.05
N LEU A 53 -12.24 -3.30 6.78
CA LEU A 53 -13.68 -3.31 6.97
C LEU A 53 -14.05 -3.11 8.44
N ILE A 54 -13.37 -3.79 9.37
CA ILE A 54 -13.54 -3.57 10.82
C ILE A 54 -13.23 -2.11 11.17
N SER A 55 -12.17 -1.54 10.62
CA SER A 55 -11.81 -0.13 10.87
C SER A 55 -12.92 0.83 10.43
N GLN A 56 -13.43 0.66 9.21
CA GLN A 56 -14.40 1.58 8.61
C GLN A 56 -15.85 1.38 9.09
N PHE A 57 -16.26 0.14 9.33
CA PHE A 57 -17.65 -0.18 9.69
C PHE A 57 -17.85 -0.41 11.19
N ILE A 58 -16.79 -0.69 11.95
CA ILE A 58 -16.87 -0.89 13.40
C ILE A 58 -16.20 0.26 14.16
N LEU A 59 -14.90 0.49 13.97
CA LEU A 59 -14.16 1.47 14.78
C LEU A 59 -14.63 2.91 14.54
N LYS A 60 -14.81 3.30 13.28
CA LYS A 60 -15.27 4.64 12.89
C LYS A 60 -16.64 5.00 13.48
N PRO A 61 -17.71 4.19 13.33
CA PRO A 61 -19.01 4.54 13.89
C PRO A 61 -19.19 4.20 15.39
N PHE A 62 -18.64 3.09 15.90
CA PHE A 62 -18.98 2.60 17.25
C PHE A 62 -17.94 2.91 18.33
N VAL A 63 -16.68 3.21 17.98
CA VAL A 63 -15.60 3.38 18.98
C VAL A 63 -15.16 4.83 19.10
N PHE A 64 -14.84 5.48 17.97
CA PHE A 64 -14.32 6.86 17.97
C PHE A 64 -15.40 7.91 17.67
N GLY A 65 -16.51 7.50 17.04
CA GLY A 65 -17.49 8.42 16.48
C GLY A 65 -16.99 9.06 15.18
N ALA A 66 -17.92 9.44 14.31
CA ALA A 66 -17.60 9.92 12.96
C ALA A 66 -16.67 11.15 12.94
N ASP A 67 -16.73 11.98 13.99
CA ASP A 67 -16.02 13.27 14.05
C ASP A 67 -14.59 13.17 14.61
N ASN A 68 -14.27 12.15 15.41
CA ASN A 68 -12.95 11.96 16.01
C ASN A 68 -12.13 10.83 15.35
N TYR A 69 -12.66 10.21 14.29
CA TYR A 69 -11.96 9.14 13.60
C TYR A 69 -10.83 9.70 12.71
N PRO A 70 -9.60 9.11 12.76
CA PRO A 70 -8.50 9.58 11.94
C PRO A 70 -8.83 9.57 10.44
N HIS A 71 -8.25 10.54 9.72
CA HIS A 71 -8.39 10.59 8.26
C HIS A 71 -8.00 9.25 7.62
N PHE A 72 -8.73 8.81 6.61
CA PHE A 72 -8.58 7.47 6.05
C PHE A 72 -7.13 7.14 5.69
N LEU A 73 -6.33 8.09 5.15
CA LEU A 73 -4.91 7.88 4.86
C LEU A 73 -4.09 7.40 6.07
N HIS A 74 -4.32 7.92 7.28
CA HIS A 74 -3.60 7.49 8.48
C HIS A 74 -3.96 6.07 8.87
N VAL A 75 -5.25 5.73 8.76
CA VAL A 75 -5.75 4.36 8.96
C VAL A 75 -5.10 3.41 7.95
N MET A 76 -5.05 3.83 6.68
CA MET A 76 -4.44 3.06 5.61
C MET A 76 -2.94 2.81 5.88
N ALA A 77 -2.22 3.83 6.34
CA ALA A 77 -0.81 3.70 6.71
C ALA A 77 -0.61 2.76 7.91
N ALA A 78 -1.45 2.86 8.94
CA ALA A 78 -1.40 1.96 10.10
C ALA A 78 -1.67 0.50 9.69
N LEU A 79 -2.69 0.27 8.86
CA LEU A 79 -3.03 -1.05 8.34
C LEU A 79 -1.94 -1.62 7.44
N PHE A 80 -1.29 -0.78 6.64
CA PHE A 80 -0.14 -1.18 5.83
C PHE A 80 0.98 -1.77 6.71
N VAL A 81 1.39 -1.04 7.75
CA VAL A 81 2.42 -1.48 8.69
C VAL A 81 1.99 -2.75 9.43
N PHE A 82 0.75 -2.82 9.89
CA PHE A 82 0.23 -4.00 10.58
C PHE A 82 0.21 -5.25 9.67
N ASN A 83 -0.17 -5.09 8.40
CA ASN A 83 -0.14 -6.17 7.42
C ASN A 83 1.29 -6.64 7.13
N ILE A 84 2.27 -5.72 7.05
CA ILE A 84 3.69 -6.09 6.94
C ILE A 84 4.07 -6.98 8.12
N ILE A 85 3.75 -6.56 9.35
CA ILE A 85 4.10 -7.31 10.57
C ILE A 85 3.51 -8.73 10.52
N ILE A 86 2.23 -8.88 10.17
CA ILE A 86 1.59 -10.20 10.02
C ILE A 86 2.35 -11.05 8.99
N MET A 87 2.64 -10.51 7.81
CA MET A 87 3.32 -11.25 6.76
C MET A 87 4.74 -11.66 7.15
N LEU A 88 5.48 -10.80 7.86
CA LEU A 88 6.82 -11.10 8.35
C LEU A 88 6.83 -12.12 9.49
N ILE A 89 5.86 -12.06 10.41
CA ILE A 89 5.69 -13.07 11.46
C ILE A 89 5.45 -14.44 10.83
N ILE A 90 4.53 -14.55 9.88
CA ILE A 90 4.26 -15.80 9.17
C ILE A 90 5.49 -16.24 8.37
N GLY A 91 6.18 -15.29 7.73
CA GLY A 91 7.44 -15.56 7.02
C GLY A 91 8.55 -16.11 7.93
N ARG A 92 8.58 -15.72 9.21
CA ARG A 92 9.54 -16.22 10.18
C ARG A 92 9.13 -17.58 10.78
N LEU A 93 7.83 -17.81 10.98
CA LEU A 93 7.30 -19.06 11.54
C LEU A 93 7.19 -20.18 10.50
N SER A 94 6.98 -19.84 9.24
CA SER A 94 6.85 -20.79 8.13
C SER A 94 7.60 -20.28 6.90
N PRO A 95 8.93 -20.10 6.98
CA PRO A 95 9.72 -19.65 5.86
C PRO A 95 9.65 -20.67 4.72
N ARG A 96 9.76 -20.17 3.49
CA ARG A 96 9.86 -21.02 2.30
C ARG A 96 11.20 -21.76 2.30
N GLU A 97 11.18 -23.06 1.99
CA GLU A 97 12.39 -23.92 1.98
C GLU A 97 13.44 -23.45 0.97
N THR A 98 13.00 -22.97 -0.19
CA THR A 98 13.88 -22.40 -1.22
C THR A 98 13.63 -20.90 -1.37
N PRO A 99 14.68 -20.08 -1.45
CA PRO A 99 14.52 -18.66 -1.71
C PRO A 99 13.84 -18.44 -3.07
N TYR A 100 13.00 -17.40 -3.16
CA TYR A 100 12.42 -17.00 -4.43
C TYR A 100 13.53 -16.55 -5.41
N GLU A 101 13.58 -17.19 -6.58
CA GLU A 101 14.44 -16.79 -7.69
C GLU A 101 13.60 -16.09 -8.76
N GLN A 102 13.91 -14.82 -8.99
CA GLN A 102 13.28 -14.04 -10.05
C GLN A 102 13.86 -14.47 -11.40
N LYS A 103 13.12 -15.31 -12.14
CA LYS A 103 13.50 -15.69 -13.50
C LYS A 103 13.22 -14.53 -14.45
N TYR A 104 14.27 -13.95 -15.03
CA TYR A 104 14.13 -12.97 -16.10
C TYR A 104 13.91 -13.69 -17.43
N THR A 105 12.70 -13.56 -17.99
CA THR A 105 12.29 -14.26 -19.23
C THR A 105 12.94 -13.69 -20.49
N LYS A 106 13.59 -12.52 -20.42
CA LYS A 106 14.23 -11.81 -21.55
C LYS A 106 13.28 -11.51 -22.73
N GLU A 107 11.97 -11.64 -22.55
CA GLU A 107 10.97 -11.41 -23.60
C GLU A 107 10.76 -9.92 -23.93
N VAL A 108 11.28 -9.02 -23.08
CA VAL A 108 11.20 -7.56 -23.26
C VAL A 108 12.52 -6.91 -22.88
N ASP A 109 12.96 -5.93 -23.67
CA ASP A 109 14.13 -5.10 -23.37
C ASP A 109 13.81 -4.17 -22.19
N ILE A 110 14.56 -4.33 -21.09
CA ILE A 110 14.46 -3.52 -19.87
C ILE A 110 15.59 -2.49 -19.76
N THR A 111 16.34 -2.26 -20.83
CA THR A 111 17.41 -1.25 -20.82
C THR A 111 16.82 0.12 -20.49
N PRO A 112 17.33 0.81 -19.45
CA PRO A 112 16.82 2.12 -19.09
C PRO A 112 17.00 3.10 -20.24
N TRP A 113 15.95 3.84 -20.57
CA TRP A 113 16.00 4.89 -21.56
C TRP A 113 17.11 5.90 -21.22
N LYS A 114 17.89 6.31 -22.22
CA LYS A 114 19.08 7.18 -22.06
C LYS A 114 18.81 8.44 -21.21
N TYR A 115 17.60 9.01 -21.29
CA TYR A 115 17.24 10.25 -20.61
C TYR A 115 16.43 10.05 -19.32
N VAL A 116 16.29 8.81 -18.81
CA VAL A 116 15.52 8.56 -17.58
C VAL A 116 16.02 9.39 -16.40
N LYS A 117 17.35 9.51 -16.25
CA LYS A 117 17.97 10.26 -15.15
C LYS A 117 17.77 11.77 -15.28
N PRO A 118 18.15 12.43 -16.40
CA PRO A 118 17.96 13.88 -16.50
C PRO A 118 16.47 14.29 -16.46
N VAL A 119 15.58 13.55 -17.11
CA VAL A 119 14.13 13.85 -17.07
C VAL A 119 13.57 13.65 -15.67
N GLY A 120 13.97 12.58 -14.97
CA GLY A 120 13.57 12.36 -13.57
C GLY A 120 13.98 13.52 -12.65
N ILE A 121 15.22 14.00 -12.77
CA ILE A 121 15.72 15.14 -11.98
C ILE A 121 14.89 16.40 -12.27
N ILE A 122 14.61 16.69 -13.54
CA ILE A 122 13.80 17.86 -13.93
C ILE A 122 12.41 17.78 -13.30
N ILE A 123 11.75 16.61 -13.39
CA ILE A 123 10.42 16.41 -12.78
C ILE A 123 10.48 16.64 -11.27
N THR A 124 11.49 16.10 -10.58
CA THR A 124 11.66 16.30 -9.13
C THR A 124 11.85 17.78 -8.78
N ILE A 125 12.67 18.51 -9.53
CA ILE A 125 12.87 19.96 -9.32
C ILE A 125 11.56 20.72 -9.51
N ILE A 126 10.79 20.41 -10.55
CA ILE A 126 9.49 21.05 -10.79
C ILE A 126 8.55 20.80 -9.62
N VAL A 127 8.42 19.56 -9.15
CA VAL A 127 7.54 19.21 -8.02
C VAL A 127 7.94 19.95 -6.75
N ILE A 128 9.24 19.98 -6.42
CA ILE A 128 9.75 20.73 -5.26
C ILE A 128 9.48 22.23 -5.43
N GLY A 129 9.73 22.78 -6.62
CA GLY A 129 9.52 24.20 -6.91
C GLY A 129 8.05 24.62 -6.77
N VAL A 130 7.11 23.80 -7.26
CA VAL A 130 5.67 24.03 -7.07
C VAL A 130 5.32 24.01 -5.58
N TYR A 131 5.83 23.03 -4.83
CA TYR A 131 5.57 22.96 -3.39
C TYR A 131 6.11 24.20 -2.65
N LEU A 132 7.32 24.66 -2.97
CA LEU A 132 7.90 25.86 -2.37
C LEU A 132 7.17 27.15 -2.76
N TYR A 133 6.58 27.21 -3.96
CA TYR A 133 5.87 28.40 -4.43
C TYR A 133 4.46 28.54 -3.82
N PHE A 134 3.77 27.42 -3.59
CA PHE A 134 2.39 27.40 -3.08
C PHE A 134 2.27 27.11 -1.57
N SER A 135 3.36 26.70 -0.91
CA SER A 135 3.44 26.56 0.55
C SER A 135 3.77 27.88 1.23
#